data_AF-A0A0Q5W2G2-F1
#
_entry.id   AF-A0A0Q5W2G2-F1
#
_cell.length_a   1.000
_cell.length_b   1.000
_cell.length_c   1.000
_cell.angle_alpha   90.00
_cell.angle_beta   90.00
_cell.angle_gamma   90.00
#
_symmetry.space_group_name_H-M   'P 1'
#
loop_
_entity.id
_entity.type
_entity.pdbx_description
1 polymer ?
#
loop_
_entity_poly.entity_id
_entity_poly.type
_entity_poly.pdbx_seq_one_letter_code
_entity_poly.pdbx_strand_id
1 'polypeptide(L)'
;MTDNQNEGLEERRRRLDAQLSERRGNESRDAADEARAAGNRKGYQVAIKLSSEFVAAVIVGALLGYLLDTFAGTGPWGMIVLLLLGFCAGVLNVMRSAGMVASPHPADRVGERQGDVGDDNKDGGAP
;
A
#
# COMPACT_ATOMS: atom_id res chain seq x y z
N MET A 1 -63.01 6.20 2.64
CA MET A 1 -62.51 5.57 3.89
C MET A 1 -61.06 5.08 3.76
N THR A 2 -60.52 5.01 2.54
CA THR A 2 -59.15 4.58 2.20
C THR A 2 -58.08 5.65 2.39
N ASP A 3 -58.44 6.94 2.33
CA ASP A 3 -57.46 8.04 2.34
C ASP A 3 -56.69 8.15 3.67
N ASN A 4 -57.38 7.96 4.79
CA ASN A 4 -56.77 8.00 6.14
C ASN A 4 -55.77 6.85 6.40
N GLN A 5 -55.98 5.68 5.77
CA GLN A 5 -55.04 4.56 5.89
C GLN A 5 -53.75 4.81 5.11
N ASN A 6 -53.85 5.48 3.95
CA ASN A 6 -52.71 5.81 3.12
C ASN A 6 -51.85 6.89 3.79
N GLU A 7 -52.46 7.92 4.37
CA GLU A 7 -51.76 8.99 5.11
C GLU A 7 -50.89 8.42 6.26
N GLY A 8 -51.44 7.50 7.06
CA GLY A 8 -50.69 6.86 8.15
C GLY A 8 -49.56 5.93 7.69
N LEU A 9 -49.65 5.34 6.49
CA LEU A 9 -48.59 4.53 5.89
C LEU A 9 -47.46 5.39 5.33
N GLU A 10 -47.80 6.53 4.73
CA GLU A 10 -46.83 7.50 4.22
C GLU A 10 -46.01 8.13 5.35
N GLU A 11 -46.64 8.47 6.48
CA GLU A 11 -45.92 8.96 7.67
C GLU A 11 -44.92 7.93 8.20
N ARG A 12 -45.34 6.65 8.28
CA ARG A 12 -44.47 5.55 8.72
C ARG A 12 -43.31 5.34 7.77
N ARG A 13 -43.55 5.38 6.45
CA ARG A 13 -42.50 5.30 5.44
C ARG A 13 -41.50 6.44 5.58
N ARG A 14 -41.98 7.68 5.65
CA ARG A 14 -41.13 8.87 5.85
C ARG A 14 -40.27 8.75 7.11
N ARG A 15 -40.85 8.25 8.21
CA ARG A 15 -40.13 8.05 9.47
C ARG A 15 -39.07 6.95 9.38
N LEU A 16 -39.32 5.88 8.61
CA LEU A 16 -38.35 4.81 8.37
C LEU A 16 -37.24 5.28 7.43
N ASP A 17 -37.57 6.02 6.37
CA ASP A 17 -36.60 6.60 5.45
C ASP A 17 -35.68 7.60 6.17
N ALA A 18 -36.24 8.44 7.04
CA ALA A 18 -35.46 9.35 7.88
C ALA A 18 -34.47 8.58 8.77
N GLN A 19 -34.93 7.53 9.47
CA GLN A 19 -34.07 6.70 10.32
C GLN A 19 -33.01 5.93 9.52
N LEU A 20 -33.34 5.41 8.33
CA LEU A 20 -32.40 4.72 7.46
C LEU A 20 -31.35 5.68 6.91
N SER A 21 -31.73 6.90 6.54
CA SER A 21 -30.80 7.92 6.06
C SER A 21 -29.81 8.35 7.15
N GLU A 22 -30.29 8.48 8.39
CA GLU A 22 -29.45 8.80 9.55
C GLU A 22 -28.47 7.66 9.86
N ARG A 23 -28.95 6.41 9.88
CA ARG A 23 -28.09 5.24 10.10
C ARG A 23 -27.04 5.07 9.01
N ARG A 24 -27.43 5.17 7.74
CA ARG A 24 -26.47 5.11 6.61
C ARG A 24 -25.47 6.26 6.66
N GLY A 25 -25.91 7.46 7.06
CA GLY A 25 -25.04 8.61 7.24
C GLY A 25 -23.99 8.38 8.32
N ASN A 26 -24.38 7.79 9.45
CA ASN A 26 -23.47 7.44 10.53
C ASN A 26 -22.52 6.30 10.14
N GLU A 27 -23.02 5.20 9.56
CA GLU A 27 -22.20 4.08 9.07
C GLU A 27 -21.19 4.55 8.01
N SER A 28 -21.57 5.46 7.13
CA SER A 28 -20.67 6.02 6.11
C SER A 28 -19.55 6.87 6.72
N ARG A 29 -19.83 7.59 7.82
CA ARG A 29 -18.83 8.37 8.55
C ARG A 29 -17.88 7.47 9.32
N ASP A 30 -18.42 6.47 10.03
CA ASP A 30 -17.63 5.49 10.76
C ASP A 30 -16.71 4.69 9.84
N ALA A 31 -17.22 4.25 8.67
CA ALA A 31 -16.42 3.58 7.65
C ALA A 31 -15.33 4.49 7.05
N ALA A 32 -15.61 5.79 6.86
CA ALA A 32 -14.63 6.75 6.37
C ALA A 32 -13.53 7.01 7.41
N ASP A 33 -13.87 7.09 8.69
CA ASP A 33 -12.91 7.30 9.78
C ASP A 33 -12.06 6.05 10.04
N GLU A 34 -12.65 4.86 9.93
CA GLU A 34 -11.91 3.59 9.99
C GLU A 34 -10.96 3.44 8.79
N ALA A 35 -11.40 3.80 7.57
CA ALA A 35 -10.55 3.81 6.39
C ALA A 35 -9.37 4.80 6.52
N ARG A 36 -9.59 5.99 7.10
CA ARG A 36 -8.51 6.94 7.42
C ARG A 36 -7.54 6.38 8.46
N ALA A 37 -8.05 5.78 9.54
CA ALA A 37 -7.21 5.17 10.57
C ALA A 37 -6.41 3.97 10.06
N ALA A 38 -7.00 3.16 9.16
CA ALA A 38 -6.30 2.07 8.48
C ALA A 38 -5.23 2.60 7.52
N GLY A 39 -5.53 3.65 6.75
CA GLY A 39 -4.57 4.34 5.87
C GLY A 39 -3.37 4.91 6.65
N ASN A 40 -3.63 5.61 7.76
CA ASN A 40 -2.58 6.18 8.61
C ASN A 40 -1.68 5.10 9.22
N ARG A 41 -2.25 3.99 9.72
CA ARG A 41 -1.44 2.87 10.27
C ARG A 41 -0.55 2.25 9.20
N LYS A 42 -1.07 2.05 7.99
CA LYS A 42 -0.31 1.48 6.87
C LYS A 42 0.82 2.41 6.44
N GLY A 43 0.55 3.72 6.32
CA GLY A 43 1.55 4.73 6.00
C GLY A 43 2.65 4.85 7.06
N TYR A 44 2.29 4.80 8.34
CA TYR A 44 3.25 4.86 9.44
C TYR A 44 4.19 3.63 9.49
N GLN A 45 3.65 2.42 9.29
CA GLN A 45 4.48 1.21 9.25
C GLN A 45 5.49 1.24 8.10
N VAL A 46 5.09 1.73 6.93
CA VAL A 46 5.98 1.89 5.78
C VAL A 46 7.04 2.95 6.06
N ALA A 47 6.65 4.10 6.62
CA ALA A 47 7.58 5.17 6.97
C ALA A 47 8.64 4.72 7.99
N ILE A 48 8.23 4.01 9.04
CA ILE A 48 9.15 3.47 10.05
C ILE A 48 10.15 2.49 9.42
N LYS A 49 9.69 1.51 8.63
CA LYS A 49 10.58 0.56 7.96
C LYS A 49 11.57 1.25 7.03
N LEU A 50 11.09 2.18 6.21
CA LEU A 50 11.94 2.91 5.26
C LEU A 50 13.00 3.75 6.01
N SER A 51 12.62 4.39 7.12
CA SER A 51 13.54 5.17 7.94
C SER A 51 14.60 4.28 8.61
N SER A 52 14.24 3.09 9.11
CA SER A 52 15.19 2.20 9.76
C SER A 52 16.18 1.59 8.77
N GLU A 53 15.73 1.23 7.57
CA GLU A 53 16.61 0.76 6.50
C GLU A 53 17.60 1.85 6.05
N PHE A 54 17.13 3.10 5.94
CA PHE A 54 18.00 4.24 5.60
C PHE A 54 19.05 4.50 6.68
N VAL A 55 18.64 4.56 7.95
CA VAL A 55 19.57 4.80 9.07
C VAL A 55 20.57 3.67 9.20
N ALA A 56 20.16 2.41 9.02
CA ALA A 56 21.06 1.26 9.04
C ALA A 56 22.13 1.37 7.94
N ALA A 57 21.75 1.73 6.71
CA ALA A 57 22.70 1.92 5.61
C ALA A 57 23.70 3.05 5.89
N VAL A 58 23.25 4.16 6.48
CA VAL A 58 24.12 5.29 6.86
C VAL A 58 25.11 4.89 7.94
N ILE A 59 24.67 4.19 8.99
CA ILE A 59 25.55 3.73 10.07
C ILE A 59 26.59 2.74 9.54
N VAL A 60 26.17 1.79 8.71
CA VAL A 60 27.09 0.81 8.10
C VAL A 60 28.11 1.52 7.19
N GLY A 61 27.69 2.48 6.37
CA GLY A 61 28.58 3.28 5.54
C GLY A 61 29.57 4.12 6.35
N ALA A 62 29.12 4.72 7.46
CA ALA A 62 29.98 5.48 8.36
C ALA A 62 31.02 4.59 9.06
N LEU A 63 30.61 3.42 9.56
CA LEU A 63 31.50 2.46 10.21
C LEU A 63 32.55 1.92 9.23
N LEU A 64 32.13 1.54 8.02
CA LEU A 64 33.05 1.09 6.96
C LEU A 64 34.00 2.21 6.53
N GLY A 65 33.51 3.44 6.40
CA GLY A 65 34.32 4.61 6.05
C GLY A 65 35.38 4.94 7.10
N TYR A 66 35.00 4.89 8.37
CA TYR A 66 35.92 5.10 9.48
C TYR A 66 37.01 4.01 9.56
N LEU A 67 36.62 2.75 9.37
CA LEU A 67 37.58 1.64 9.38
C LEU A 67 38.57 1.74 8.20
N LEU A 68 38.08 2.14 7.02
CA LEU A 68 38.91 2.32 5.83
C LEU A 68 39.90 3.48 5.98
N ASP A 69 39.47 4.64 6.51
CA ASP A 69 40.36 5.77 6.82
C ASP A 69 41.46 5.36 7.80
N THR A 70 41.10 4.61 8.84
CA THR A 70 42.05 4.15 9.87
C THR A 70 43.08 3.18 9.28
N PHE A 71 42.68 2.30 8.36
CA PHE A 71 43.58 1.34 7.71
C PHE A 71 44.46 1.96 6.63
N ALA A 72 43.92 2.89 5.84
CA ALA A 72 44.62 3.49 4.72
C ALA A 72 45.60 4.59 5.17
N GLY A 73 45.43 5.17 6.37
CA GLY A 73 46.26 6.28 6.86
C GLY A 73 46.14 7.55 6.02
N THR A 74 45.32 7.53 4.96
CA THR A 74 44.82 8.71 4.27
C THR A 74 43.94 9.45 5.26
N GLY A 75 44.05 10.79 5.35
CA GLY A 75 43.13 11.59 6.17
C GLY A 75 41.65 11.40 5.77
N PRO A 76 40.68 12.23 6.22
CA PRO A 76 39.23 11.96 6.20
C PRO A 76 38.56 11.75 4.82
N TRP A 77 39.37 11.61 3.76
CA TRP A 77 39.01 11.28 2.40
C TRP A 77 38.21 9.98 2.26
N GLY A 78 38.54 8.92 3.00
CA GLY A 78 37.78 7.67 2.99
C GLY A 78 36.37 7.89 3.54
N MET A 79 36.24 8.61 4.65
CA MET A 79 34.94 9.07 5.15
C MET A 79 34.19 9.93 4.12
N ILE A 80 34.84 10.90 3.46
CA ILE A 80 34.16 11.80 2.49
C ILE A 80 33.62 11.00 1.29
N VAL A 81 34.41 10.10 0.71
CA VAL A 81 34.00 9.32 -0.47
C VAL A 81 32.91 8.32 -0.09
N LEU A 82 33.04 7.59 1.02
CA LEU A 82 32.04 6.61 1.44
C LEU A 82 30.77 7.26 1.98
N LEU A 83 30.85 8.47 2.56
CA LEU A 83 29.69 9.24 2.96
C LEU A 83 28.93 9.76 1.72
N LEU A 84 29.63 10.28 0.71
CA LEU A 84 29.00 10.68 -0.56
C LEU A 84 28.38 9.48 -1.28
N LEU A 85 29.09 8.36 -1.35
CA LEU A 85 28.60 7.14 -1.99
C LEU A 85 27.42 6.53 -1.22
N GLY A 86 27.50 6.47 0.11
CA GLY A 86 26.43 5.99 0.99
C GLY A 86 25.20 6.90 0.97
N PHE A 87 25.40 8.22 0.90
CA PHE A 87 24.33 9.20 0.70
C PHE A 87 23.67 9.01 -0.67
N CYS A 88 24.45 8.85 -1.73
CA CYS A 88 23.93 8.58 -3.06
C CYS A 88 23.13 7.26 -3.11
N ALA A 89 23.66 6.18 -2.51
CA ALA A 89 22.97 4.91 -2.39
C ALA A 89 21.68 5.01 -1.55
N GLY A 90 21.68 5.78 -0.47
CA GLY A 90 20.51 6.05 0.36
C GLY A 90 19.42 6.83 -0.38
N VAL A 91 19.81 7.88 -1.11
CA VAL A 91 18.89 8.65 -1.97
C VAL A 91 18.33 7.77 -3.09
N LEU A 92 19.15 6.92 -3.71
CA LEU A 92 18.70 5.93 -4.69
C LEU A 92 17.71 4.92 -4.10
N ASN A 93 17.94 4.45 -2.86
CA ASN A 93 17.01 3.56 -2.16
C ASN A 93 15.65 4.23 -1.91
N VAL A 94 15.65 5.50 -1.49
CA VAL A 94 14.42 6.29 -1.28
C VAL A 94 13.69 6.53 -2.60
N MET A 95 14.39 6.93 -3.66
CA MET A 95 13.79 7.15 -4.98
C MET A 95 13.22 5.85 -5.58
N ARG A 96 13.87 4.71 -5.32
CA ARG A 96 13.35 3.39 -5.68
C ARG A 96 12.07 3.04 -4.92
N SER A 97 12.03 3.27 -3.60
CA SER A 97 10.84 3.06 -2.78
C SER A 97 9.69 4.03 -3.12
N ALA A 98 10.02 5.25 -3.56
CA ALA A 98 9.05 6.23 -4.03
C ALA A 98 8.54 5.95 -5.46
N GLY A 99 9.02 4.90 -6.13
CA GLY A 99 8.58 4.50 -7.47
C GLY A 99 9.09 5.38 -8.61
N MET A 100 10.05 6.26 -8.35
CA MET A 100 10.66 7.14 -9.38
C MET A 100 11.72 6.43 -10.21
N VAL A 101 12.18 5.25 -9.79
CA VAL A 101 13.06 4.38 -10.57
C VAL A 101 12.26 3.15 -10.98
N ALA A 102 11.81 3.13 -12.24
CA ALA A 102 11.13 1.97 -12.82
C ALA A 102 12.03 0.73 -12.70
N SER A 103 11.59 -0.26 -11.94
CA SER A 103 12.22 -1.58 -11.99
C SER A 103 11.91 -2.19 -13.37
N PRO A 104 12.92 -2.69 -14.11
CA PRO A 104 12.68 -3.49 -15.29
C PRO A 104 11.75 -4.65 -14.91
N HIS A 105 10.69 -4.76 -15.69
CA HIS A 105 9.68 -5.79 -15.65
C HIS A 105 10.31 -7.18 -15.47
N PRO A 106 9.90 -7.99 -14.48
CA PRO A 106 10.20 -9.42 -14.46
C PRO A 106 9.32 -10.12 -15.51
N ALA A 107 9.55 -9.80 -16.78
CA ALA A 107 9.32 -10.75 -17.85
C ALA A 107 10.39 -11.82 -17.69
N ASP A 108 10.06 -12.86 -16.92
CA ASP A 108 10.58 -14.23 -17.09
C ASP A 108 10.14 -15.10 -15.90
N ARG A 109 8.82 -15.25 -15.74
CA ARG A 109 8.28 -16.58 -15.45
C ARG A 109 7.63 -17.11 -16.71
N VAL A 110 8.49 -17.56 -17.63
CA VAL A 110 8.40 -18.87 -18.29
C VAL A 110 7.34 -19.73 -17.57
N GLY A 111 6.20 -20.01 -18.18
CA GLY A 111 6.07 -20.95 -19.28
C GLY A 111 5.43 -22.22 -18.72
N GLU A 112 4.37 -22.69 -19.38
CA GLU A 112 3.78 -24.02 -19.20
C GLU A 112 3.16 -24.33 -17.83
N ARG A 113 1.85 -24.11 -17.67
CA ARG A 113 0.88 -25.17 -17.29
C ARG A 113 -0.53 -24.78 -17.75
N GLN A 114 -0.97 -25.45 -18.81
CA GLN A 114 -2.35 -25.87 -19.01
C GLN A 114 -3.38 -24.77 -19.29
N GLY A 115 -3.27 -24.17 -20.48
CA GLY A 115 -4.44 -24.20 -21.35
C GLY A 115 -4.52 -25.60 -21.93
N ASP A 116 -5.52 -26.37 -21.51
CA ASP A 116 -6.17 -27.48 -22.22
C ASP A 116 -6.84 -28.40 -21.18
N VAL A 117 -8.08 -28.08 -20.85
CA VAL A 117 -9.12 -29.07 -20.51
C VAL A 117 -10.34 -28.60 -21.29
N GLY A 118 -10.58 -29.28 -22.42
CA GLY A 118 -11.78 -29.20 -23.24
C GLY A 118 -13.04 -29.26 -22.37
N ASP A 119 -14.05 -28.46 -22.68
CA ASP A 119 -15.11 -28.89 -23.60
C ASP A 119 -15.63 -30.27 -23.22
N ASP A 120 -16.68 -30.29 -22.38
CA ASP A 120 -17.62 -31.39 -22.21
C ASP A 120 -18.78 -30.89 -21.31
N ASN A 121 -19.50 -29.86 -21.74
CA ASN A 121 -20.88 -29.66 -21.25
C ASN A 121 -21.75 -28.96 -22.29
N LYS A 122 -21.83 -29.58 -23.45
CA LYS A 122 -22.98 -29.48 -24.33
C LYS A 122 -23.28 -30.90 -24.78
N ASP A 123 -24.20 -31.56 -24.09
CA ASP A 123 -25.15 -32.46 -24.74
C ASP A 123 -26.28 -32.86 -23.77
N GLY A 124 -27.49 -32.56 -24.22
CA GLY A 124 -28.75 -33.05 -23.67
C GLY A 124 -29.71 -31.91 -23.31
N GLY A 125 -30.62 -31.40 -24.13
CA GLY A 125 -31.32 -32.04 -25.27
C GLY A 125 -32.06 -33.27 -24.77
N ALA A 126 -33.38 -33.36 -24.62
CA ALA A 126 -34.55 -32.58 -24.99
C ALA A 126 -35.72 -33.28 -24.24
N PRO A 127 -36.93 -33.37 -24.81
CA PRO A 127 -37.92 -32.33 -25.08
C PRO A 127 -38.95 -32.16 -23.95
#